data_AF-A0A972JVW8-F1
#
_entry.id   AF-A0A972JVW8-F1
#
_cell.length_a   1.000
_cell.length_b   1.000
_cell.length_c   1.000
_cell.angle_alpha   90.00
_cell.angle_beta   90.00
_cell.angle_gamma   90.00
#
_symmetry.space_group_name_H-M   'P 1'
#
loop_
_entity.id
_entity.type
_entity.pdbx_description
1 polymer ?
#
loop_
_entity_poly.entity_id
_entity_poly.type
_entity_poly.pdbx_seq_one_letter_code
_entity_poly.pdbx_strand_id
1 'polypeptide(L)'
;MRFKLPYHVHNMSIVLAVTVCITTASGWFIGRSDDFGSRPLAIIWGSDPQMYDPHNTSHPTAQSIFRHACEPLFYEDFTGELRGLLAEDPIEYASDGQSVTIRLRPDIRFHDGALLNAQAVKSSFEWLQRQGVSPLLNDLRSVRINAHTDQQTVTFHLPSPDYEFVRLVLTNSYAAIVSSLTQTSTAPGFVACTGTYQFVPEQYQPNRSLTLARVKNYHTPPHYLPTNMLHTFHSYTFS
;
A
#
# COMPACT_ATOMS: atom_id res chain seq x y z
N MET A 1 36.04 76.01 -33.01
CA MET A 1 36.73 74.78 -32.55
C MET A 1 35.69 73.67 -32.48
N ARG A 2 35.92 72.57 -33.20
CA ARG A 2 35.01 71.40 -33.31
C ARG A 2 34.98 70.64 -31.99
N PHE A 3 33.83 70.05 -31.60
CA PHE A 3 33.71 68.62 -31.28
C PHE A 3 32.21 68.23 -31.17
N LYS A 4 31.87 67.09 -31.78
CA LYS A 4 30.52 66.50 -31.91
C LYS A 4 30.55 65.12 -31.24
N LEU A 5 29.55 64.84 -30.38
CA LEU A 5 28.90 63.53 -30.05
C LEU A 5 29.75 62.40 -29.39
N PRO A 6 29.16 61.34 -28.75
CA PRO A 6 27.73 60.95 -28.69
C PRO A 6 27.17 60.52 -27.30
N TYR A 7 25.85 60.34 -27.29
CA TYR A 7 25.07 59.54 -26.32
C TYR A 7 25.54 58.07 -26.28
N HIS A 8 25.57 57.46 -25.09
CA HIS A 8 25.44 56.00 -24.97
C HIS A 8 24.47 55.61 -23.85
N VAL A 9 23.25 55.31 -24.28
CA VAL A 9 22.20 54.62 -23.53
C VAL A 9 22.56 53.12 -23.58
N HIS A 10 22.96 52.51 -22.47
CA HIS A 10 23.33 51.08 -22.46
C HIS A 10 22.86 50.29 -21.22
N ASN A 11 22.03 50.87 -20.35
CA ASN A 11 21.62 50.19 -19.11
C ASN A 11 20.15 49.74 -19.07
N MET A 12 19.35 49.97 -20.11
CA MET A 12 17.91 49.66 -20.09
C MET A 12 17.52 48.37 -20.83
N SER A 13 18.46 47.72 -21.53
CA SER A 13 18.19 46.46 -22.25
C SER A 13 18.50 45.20 -21.42
N ILE A 14 19.31 45.31 -20.37
CA ILE A 14 19.72 44.15 -19.55
C ILE A 14 18.65 43.81 -18.50
N VAL A 15 17.91 44.80 -18.00
CA VAL A 15 16.88 44.58 -16.98
C VAL A 15 15.63 43.88 -17.56
N LEU A 16 15.27 44.15 -18.82
CA LEU A 16 14.09 43.53 -19.44
C LEU A 16 14.29 42.05 -19.81
N ALA A 17 15.53 41.63 -20.11
CA ALA A 17 15.82 40.25 -20.52
C ALA A 17 15.77 39.25 -19.35
N VAL A 18 16.09 39.68 -18.13
CA VAL A 18 16.09 38.79 -16.94
C VAL A 18 14.66 38.55 -16.41
N THR A 19 13.74 39.51 -16.56
CA THR A 19 12.35 39.35 -16.11
C THR A 19 11.54 38.41 -17.02
N VAL A 20 11.83 38.37 -18.32
CA VAL A 20 11.12 37.50 -19.28
C VAL A 20 11.49 36.02 -19.11
N CYS A 21 12.73 35.70 -18.72
CA CYS A 21 13.16 34.31 -18.46
C CYS A 21 12.54 33.70 -17.19
N ILE A 22 12.18 34.51 -16.18
CA ILE A 22 11.54 33.99 -14.96
C ILE A 22 10.06 33.67 -15.23
N THR A 23 9.39 34.43 -16.10
CA THR A 23 7.99 34.15 -16.46
C THR A 23 7.80 33.00 -17.44
N THR A 24 8.76 32.74 -18.33
CA THR A 24 8.68 31.59 -19.25
C THR A 24 9.17 30.30 -18.62
N ALA A 25 10.15 30.32 -17.70
CA ALA A 25 10.54 29.12 -16.95
C ALA A 25 9.47 28.63 -15.95
N SER A 26 8.58 29.53 -15.50
CA SER A 26 7.44 29.18 -14.65
C SER A 26 6.31 28.44 -15.40
N GLY A 27 6.30 28.50 -16.73
CA GLY A 27 5.25 27.90 -17.57
C GLY A 27 5.46 26.43 -17.92
N TRP A 28 6.67 25.88 -17.71
CA TRP A 28 7.01 24.49 -18.08
C TRP A 28 6.86 23.50 -16.92
N PHE A 29 6.57 23.96 -15.70
CA PHE A 29 6.17 23.10 -14.58
C PHE A 29 4.66 22.97 -14.42
N ILE A 30 3.85 23.64 -15.26
CA ILE A 30 2.42 23.37 -15.39
C ILE A 30 2.22 22.27 -16.44
N GLY A 31 2.89 21.15 -16.19
CA GLY A 31 2.65 19.89 -16.88
C GLY A 31 1.34 19.29 -16.36
N ARG A 32 0.24 19.74 -16.96
CA ARG A 32 -1.00 18.97 -17.20
C ARG A 32 -1.42 17.99 -16.09
N SER A 33 -1.95 18.52 -15.01
CA SER A 33 -2.76 17.77 -14.05
C SER A 33 -4.22 17.72 -14.51
N ASP A 34 -4.48 17.14 -15.68
CA ASP A 34 -5.85 16.90 -16.14
C ASP A 34 -6.36 15.61 -15.47
N ASP A 35 -7.17 15.81 -14.41
CA ASP A 35 -8.21 14.93 -13.82
C ASP A 35 -8.16 14.83 -12.27
N PHE A 36 -8.25 15.98 -11.57
CA PHE A 36 -8.28 16.05 -10.10
C PHE A 36 -9.54 16.74 -9.58
N GLY A 37 -10.41 15.99 -8.90
CA GLY A 37 -11.20 16.50 -7.77
C GLY A 37 -10.31 16.54 -6.52
N SER A 38 -9.23 17.33 -6.51
CA SER A 38 -9.11 18.76 -6.21
C SER A 38 -8.64 19.09 -4.79
N ARG A 39 -8.23 18.09 -3.98
CA ARG A 39 -7.10 18.17 -3.02
C ARG A 39 -6.80 16.79 -2.39
N PRO A 40 -5.53 16.33 -2.32
CA PRO A 40 -5.20 15.11 -1.59
C PRO A 40 -5.44 15.33 -0.08
N LEU A 41 -5.96 14.31 0.60
CA LEU A 41 -6.05 14.30 2.06
C LEU A 41 -4.64 14.20 2.63
N ALA A 42 -4.20 15.19 3.40
CA ALA A 42 -2.93 15.15 4.11
C ALA A 42 -3.12 14.57 5.51
N ILE A 43 -2.46 13.44 5.81
CA ILE A 43 -2.41 12.85 7.15
C ILE A 43 -1.01 13.06 7.72
N ILE A 44 -0.93 13.61 8.93
CA ILE A 44 0.34 13.89 9.60
C ILE A 44 0.67 12.78 10.59
N TRP A 45 1.88 12.24 10.51
CA TRP A 45 2.42 11.28 11.47
C TRP A 45 3.73 11.80 12.09
N GLY A 46 3.99 11.44 13.34
CA GLY A 46 5.17 11.91 14.08
C GLY A 46 6.49 11.19 13.76
N SER A 47 6.48 10.17 12.89
CA SER A 47 7.70 9.50 12.42
C SER A 47 7.49 8.77 11.10
N ASP A 48 8.54 8.71 10.28
CA ASP A 48 8.61 7.86 9.09
C ASP A 48 9.00 6.42 9.49
N PRO A 49 8.19 5.40 9.15
CA PRO A 49 8.51 4.02 9.48
C PRO A 49 9.75 3.44 8.77
N GLN A 50 10.17 4.04 7.65
CA GLN A 50 11.30 3.62 6.82
C GLN A 50 11.23 2.20 6.21
N MET A 51 10.26 1.36 6.59
CA MET A 51 10.00 0.05 5.99
C MET A 51 8.50 -0.11 5.72
N TYR A 52 8.15 -0.32 4.46
CA TYR A 52 6.77 -0.34 3.95
C TYR A 52 6.34 -1.73 3.46
N ASP A 53 6.92 -2.77 4.06
CA ASP A 53 6.51 -4.17 3.92
C ASP A 53 5.86 -4.63 5.24
N PRO A 54 4.56 -4.96 5.26
CA PRO A 54 3.88 -5.48 6.46
C PRO A 54 4.56 -6.69 7.10
N HIS A 55 5.35 -7.44 6.33
CA HIS A 55 6.02 -8.65 6.80
C HIS A 55 7.40 -8.37 7.42
N ASN A 56 7.96 -7.17 7.21
CA ASN A 56 9.31 -6.79 7.65
C ASN A 56 9.33 -5.55 8.57
N THR A 57 8.23 -5.25 9.26
CA THR A 57 8.20 -4.16 10.25
C THR A 57 7.23 -4.47 11.38
N SER A 58 7.44 -3.83 12.53
CA SER A 58 6.53 -3.80 13.68
C SER A 58 6.08 -2.37 14.02
N HIS A 59 6.36 -1.40 13.15
CA HIS A 59 6.13 0.01 13.42
C HIS A 59 4.63 0.37 13.33
N PRO A 60 4.02 0.96 14.39
CA PRO A 60 2.57 1.22 14.42
C PRO A 60 2.09 2.24 13.38
N THR A 61 2.90 3.25 13.06
CA THR A 61 2.61 4.17 11.94
C THR A 61 2.54 3.42 10.59
N ALA A 62 3.44 2.46 10.34
CA ALA A 62 3.38 1.64 9.13
C ALA A 62 2.08 0.83 9.08
N GLN A 63 1.68 0.24 10.21
CA GLN A 63 0.41 -0.47 10.34
C GLN A 63 -0.79 0.40 9.91
N SER A 64 -0.81 1.66 10.32
CA SER A 64 -1.89 2.60 9.97
C SER A 64 -1.91 2.91 8.47
N ILE A 65 -0.73 2.98 7.83
CA ILE A 65 -0.59 3.14 6.38
C ILE A 65 -1.06 1.87 5.65
N PHE A 66 -0.68 0.68 6.14
CA PHE A 66 -1.05 -0.60 5.53
C PHE A 66 -2.55 -0.79 5.45
N ARG A 67 -3.34 -0.34 6.44
CA ARG A 67 -4.81 -0.39 6.39
C ARG A 67 -5.45 0.27 5.15
N HIS A 68 -4.69 1.09 4.41
CA HIS A 68 -5.14 1.73 3.18
C HIS A 68 -4.58 1.06 1.92
N ALA A 69 -3.40 0.43 2.02
CA ALA A 69 -2.65 -0.08 0.87
C ALA A 69 -2.57 -1.61 0.77
N CYS A 70 -2.63 -2.30 1.90
CA CYS A 70 -2.42 -3.74 1.99
C CYS A 70 -3.56 -4.40 2.76
N GLU A 71 -4.05 -5.52 2.24
CA GLU A 71 -5.26 -6.13 2.73
C GLU A 71 -5.00 -7.54 3.27
N PRO A 72 -5.54 -7.86 4.46
CA PRO A 72 -5.59 -9.21 4.98
C PRO A 72 -6.66 -10.06 4.29
N LEU A 73 -6.70 -11.36 4.59
CA LEU A 73 -7.69 -12.28 4.00
C LEU A 73 -9.11 -12.02 4.50
N PHE A 74 -9.25 -11.62 5.76
CA PHE A 74 -10.53 -11.38 6.43
C PHE A 74 -10.54 -10.00 7.08
N TYR A 75 -11.70 -9.54 7.50
CA TYR A 75 -11.88 -8.35 8.31
C TYR A 75 -13.00 -8.56 9.33
N GLU A 76 -13.03 -7.74 10.37
CA GLU A 76 -14.14 -7.67 11.31
C GLU A 76 -15.00 -6.44 10.96
N ASP A 77 -16.30 -6.64 10.80
CA ASP A 77 -17.22 -5.55 10.45
C ASP A 77 -17.65 -4.72 11.68
N PHE A 78 -18.48 -3.71 11.47
CA PHE A 78 -18.94 -2.83 12.56
C PHE A 78 -19.82 -3.51 13.61
N THR A 79 -20.32 -4.72 13.32
CA THR A 79 -21.10 -5.54 14.26
C THR A 79 -20.22 -6.53 15.04
N GLY A 80 -18.93 -6.62 14.71
CA GLY A 80 -18.00 -7.61 15.26
C GLY A 80 -18.02 -8.94 14.51
N GLU A 81 -18.71 -9.03 13.37
CA GLU A 81 -18.74 -10.26 12.58
C GLU A 81 -17.50 -10.37 11.69
N LEU A 82 -16.94 -11.59 11.66
CA LEU A 82 -15.82 -11.92 10.80
C LEU A 82 -16.32 -12.15 9.36
N ARG A 83 -15.76 -11.42 8.41
CA ARG A 83 -16.14 -11.44 6.98
C ARG A 83 -14.91 -11.59 6.09
N GLY A 84 -15.10 -12.21 4.92
CA GLY A 84 -14.05 -12.39 3.94
C GLY A 84 -13.74 -11.09 3.18
N LEU A 85 -12.47 -10.68 3.15
CA LEU A 85 -11.98 -9.57 2.33
C LEU A 85 -11.43 -10.07 0.99
N LEU A 86 -10.27 -10.72 1.03
CA LEU A 86 -9.65 -11.40 -0.11
C LEU A 86 -10.10 -12.87 -0.18
N ALA A 87 -10.56 -13.41 0.95
CA ALA A 87 -11.22 -14.70 1.05
C ALA A 87 -12.74 -14.57 0.88
N GLU A 88 -13.40 -15.67 0.55
CA GLU A 88 -14.84 -15.83 0.70
C GLU A 88 -15.22 -15.88 2.20
N ASP A 89 -16.47 -15.60 2.54
CA ASP A 89 -16.94 -15.61 3.95
C ASP A 89 -16.81 -16.98 4.66
N PRO A 90 -17.03 -18.14 4.01
CA PRO A 90 -16.95 -19.43 4.68
C PRO A 90 -15.53 -19.76 5.19
N ILE A 91 -15.45 -20.22 6.43
CA ILE A 91 -14.23 -20.71 7.07
C ILE A 91 -14.47 -22.16 7.51
N GLU A 92 -13.62 -23.06 7.03
CA GLU A 92 -13.75 -24.49 7.32
C GLU A 92 -12.66 -24.92 8.32
N TYR A 93 -13.05 -25.09 9.58
CA TYR A 93 -12.19 -25.68 10.60
C TYR A 93 -12.27 -27.21 10.56
N ALA A 94 -11.12 -27.87 10.61
CA ALA A 94 -11.07 -29.31 10.87
C ALA A 94 -11.62 -29.63 12.25
N SER A 95 -12.15 -30.85 12.44
CA SER A 95 -12.76 -31.28 13.70
C SER A 95 -11.80 -31.27 14.89
N ASP A 96 -10.50 -31.37 14.64
CA ASP A 96 -9.44 -31.29 15.65
C ASP A 96 -8.98 -29.85 15.93
N GLY A 97 -9.52 -28.85 15.23
CA GLY A 97 -9.16 -27.44 15.34
C GLY A 97 -7.75 -27.10 14.85
N GLN A 98 -7.02 -28.04 14.26
CA GLN A 98 -5.61 -27.88 13.86
C GLN A 98 -5.43 -27.55 12.38
N SER A 99 -6.52 -27.42 11.63
CA SER A 99 -6.46 -26.99 10.24
C SER A 99 -7.62 -26.06 9.93
N VAL A 100 -7.32 -25.01 9.17
CA VAL A 100 -8.30 -24.04 8.68
C VAL A 100 -8.18 -23.97 7.17
N THR A 101 -9.25 -24.30 6.45
CA THR A 101 -9.33 -24.19 5.00
C THR A 101 -10.21 -23.01 4.62
N ILE A 102 -9.70 -22.21 3.68
CA ILE A 102 -10.38 -21.01 3.18
C ILE A 102 -10.34 -21.00 1.66
N ARG A 103 -11.37 -20.41 1.05
CA ARG A 103 -11.44 -20.15 -0.39
C ARG A 103 -11.18 -18.67 -0.65
N LEU A 104 -10.39 -18.40 -1.68
CA LEU A 104 -10.05 -17.06 -2.14
C LEU A 104 -11.12 -16.57 -3.12
N ARG A 105 -11.42 -15.28 -3.08
CA ARG A 105 -12.26 -14.65 -4.10
C ARG A 105 -11.54 -14.68 -5.46
N PRO A 106 -12.25 -14.91 -6.57
CA PRO A 106 -11.65 -14.95 -7.89
C PRO A 106 -11.20 -13.57 -8.37
N ASP A 107 -10.31 -13.56 -9.36
CA ASP A 107 -9.94 -12.39 -10.17
C ASP A 107 -9.35 -11.19 -9.41
N ILE A 108 -8.86 -11.38 -8.18
CA ILE A 108 -8.12 -10.37 -7.43
C ILE A 108 -6.70 -10.26 -7.99
N ARG A 109 -6.22 -9.02 -8.14
CA ARG A 109 -4.86 -8.71 -8.58
C ARG A 109 -4.15 -7.82 -7.59
N PHE A 110 -2.86 -8.03 -7.46
CA PHE A 110 -1.97 -7.10 -6.78
C PHE A 110 -1.81 -5.82 -7.61
N HIS A 111 -1.30 -4.77 -6.98
CA HIS A 111 -0.99 -3.49 -7.62
C HIS A 111 0.02 -3.60 -8.77
N ASP A 112 0.87 -4.63 -8.76
CA ASP A 112 1.81 -4.96 -9.85
C ASP A 112 1.16 -5.75 -11.02
N GLY A 113 -0.14 -6.05 -10.92
CA GLY A 113 -0.92 -6.76 -11.93
C GLY A 113 -0.89 -8.29 -11.82
N ALA A 114 -0.04 -8.86 -10.95
CA ALA A 114 -0.01 -10.29 -10.70
C ALA A 114 -1.33 -10.77 -10.08
N LEU A 115 -1.72 -12.01 -10.38
CA LEU A 115 -2.94 -12.60 -9.84
C LEU A 115 -2.72 -13.02 -8.38
N LEU A 116 -3.68 -12.71 -7.51
CA LEU A 116 -3.72 -13.26 -6.16
C LEU A 116 -4.35 -14.66 -6.23
N ASN A 117 -3.54 -15.67 -5.95
CA ASN A 117 -3.96 -17.07 -5.91
C ASN A 117 -3.39 -17.77 -4.67
N ALA A 118 -3.75 -19.05 -4.47
CA ALA A 118 -3.34 -19.84 -3.31
C ALA A 118 -1.81 -19.90 -3.15
N GLN A 119 -1.07 -19.97 -4.26
CA GLN A 119 0.39 -19.99 -4.24
C GLN A 119 0.96 -18.63 -3.81
N ALA A 120 0.38 -17.52 -4.26
CA ALA A 120 0.76 -16.18 -3.83
C ALA A 120 0.55 -16.00 -2.32
N VAL A 121 -0.60 -16.43 -1.79
CA VAL A 121 -0.90 -16.41 -0.35
C VAL A 121 0.14 -17.21 0.43
N LYS A 122 0.44 -18.45 0.00
CA LYS A 122 1.49 -19.27 0.61
C LYS A 122 2.85 -18.58 0.62
N SER A 123 3.30 -18.09 -0.53
CA SER A 123 4.59 -17.41 -0.64
C SER A 123 4.67 -16.12 0.17
N SER A 124 3.53 -15.45 0.37
CA SER A 124 3.41 -14.26 1.21
C SER A 124 3.62 -14.59 2.69
N PHE A 125 2.92 -15.59 3.23
CA PHE A 125 3.11 -16.01 4.62
C PHE A 125 4.49 -16.62 4.89
N GLU A 126 5.04 -17.39 3.94
CA GLU A 126 6.41 -17.88 4.05
C GLU A 126 7.44 -16.74 4.04
N TRP A 127 7.16 -15.64 3.32
CA TRP A 127 7.99 -14.43 3.40
C TRP A 127 7.95 -13.79 4.78
N LEU A 128 6.76 -13.66 5.39
CA LEU A 128 6.61 -13.19 6.77
C LEU A 128 7.45 -14.03 7.74
N GLN A 129 7.33 -15.35 7.64
CA GLN A 129 8.09 -16.29 8.48
C GLN A 129 9.61 -16.12 8.32
N ARG A 130 10.10 -15.84 7.10
CA ARG A 130 11.52 -15.61 6.83
C ARG A 130 12.03 -14.27 7.32
N GLN A 131 11.23 -13.21 7.24
CA GLN A 131 11.66 -11.88 7.69
C GLN A 131 11.86 -11.83 9.21
N GLY A 132 10.97 -12.47 9.97
CA GLY A 132 11.15 -12.60 11.42
C GLY A 132 10.97 -11.29 12.21
N VAL A 133 10.40 -10.25 11.60
CA VAL A 133 10.19 -8.93 12.24
C VAL A 133 8.73 -8.68 12.61
N SER A 134 7.79 -9.23 11.85
CA SER A 134 6.36 -9.01 12.05
C SER A 134 5.90 -9.35 13.48
N PRO A 135 5.02 -8.54 14.11
CA PRO A 135 4.41 -8.85 15.40
C PRO A 135 3.67 -10.21 15.43
N LEU A 136 3.24 -10.71 14.26
CA LEU A 136 2.53 -11.99 14.12
C LEU A 136 3.45 -13.20 14.00
N LEU A 137 4.77 -13.02 14.09
CA LEU A 137 5.73 -14.10 13.86
C LEU A 137 5.47 -15.28 14.81
N ASN A 138 5.15 -15.04 16.08
CA ASN A 138 4.93 -16.12 17.04
C ASN A 138 3.71 -16.97 16.70
N ASP A 139 2.66 -16.35 16.16
CA ASP A 139 1.43 -17.04 15.74
C ASP A 139 1.63 -17.80 14.42
N LEU A 140 2.54 -17.34 13.55
CA LEU A 140 2.71 -17.86 12.20
C LEU A 140 3.93 -18.77 12.01
N ARG A 141 4.99 -18.67 12.84
CA ARG A 141 6.28 -19.35 12.62
C ARG A 141 6.20 -20.87 12.51
N SER A 142 5.19 -21.48 13.13
CA SER A 142 4.98 -22.93 13.13
C SER A 142 3.77 -23.36 12.30
N VAL A 143 3.08 -22.42 11.65
CA VAL A 143 1.96 -22.69 10.75
C VAL A 143 2.51 -23.13 9.40
N ARG A 144 2.01 -24.25 8.89
CA ARG A 144 2.33 -24.70 7.52
C ARG A 144 1.20 -24.31 6.60
N ILE A 145 1.53 -23.72 5.46
CA ILE A 145 0.54 -23.26 4.48
C ILE A 145 0.55 -24.20 3.27
N ASN A 146 -0.61 -24.78 2.97
CA ASN A 146 -0.84 -25.59 1.80
C ASN A 146 -1.67 -24.80 0.77
N ALA A 147 -1.10 -24.63 -0.43
CA ALA A 147 -1.81 -24.08 -1.58
C ALA A 147 -2.33 -25.26 -2.42
N HIS A 148 -3.64 -25.31 -2.65
CA HIS A 148 -4.26 -26.37 -3.43
C HIS A 148 -4.10 -26.14 -4.93
N THR A 149 -4.24 -27.21 -5.71
CA THR A 149 -4.05 -27.19 -7.17
C THR A 149 -5.15 -26.44 -7.94
N ASP A 150 -6.30 -26.21 -7.31
CA ASP A 150 -7.38 -25.35 -7.84
C ASP A 150 -7.02 -23.86 -7.83
N GLN A 151 -5.88 -23.49 -7.25
CA GLN A 151 -5.36 -22.14 -7.11
C GLN A 151 -6.21 -21.17 -6.29
N GLN A 152 -7.33 -21.61 -5.72
CA GLN A 152 -8.26 -20.77 -4.96
C GLN A 152 -8.44 -21.25 -3.52
N THR A 153 -7.94 -22.43 -3.17
CA THR A 153 -8.06 -22.98 -1.83
C THR A 153 -6.71 -22.95 -1.11
N VAL A 154 -6.72 -22.48 0.13
CA VAL A 154 -5.56 -22.46 1.02
C VAL A 154 -5.93 -23.14 2.32
N THR A 155 -5.06 -24.03 2.81
CA THR A 155 -5.18 -24.63 4.14
C THR A 155 -4.02 -24.20 5.01
N PHE A 156 -4.32 -23.69 6.20
CA PHE A 156 -3.36 -23.40 7.26
C PHE A 156 -3.37 -24.57 8.25
N HIS A 157 -2.24 -25.24 8.42
CA HIS A 157 -2.05 -26.27 9.42
C HIS A 157 -1.39 -25.66 10.66
N LEU A 158 -2.12 -25.68 11.77
CA LEU A 158 -1.76 -25.06 13.02
C LEU A 158 -0.99 -26.05 13.91
N PRO A 159 -0.05 -25.60 14.76
CA PRO A 159 0.70 -26.49 15.65
C PRO A 159 -0.14 -27.05 16.81
N SER A 160 -1.28 -26.43 17.09
CA SER A 160 -2.23 -26.81 18.14
C SER A 160 -3.63 -26.31 17.75
N PRO A 161 -4.70 -26.87 18.34
CA PRO A 161 -6.06 -26.42 18.06
C PRO A 161 -6.23 -24.92 18.37
N ASP A 162 -6.71 -24.14 17.40
CA ASP A 162 -6.94 -22.70 17.55
C ASP A 162 -8.06 -22.21 16.62
N TYR A 163 -9.25 -21.99 17.20
CA TYR A 163 -10.42 -21.46 16.49
C TYR A 163 -10.37 -19.94 16.31
N GLU A 164 -9.47 -19.27 17.02
CA GLU A 164 -9.28 -17.82 17.04
C GLU A 164 -8.28 -17.33 16.00
N PHE A 165 -7.50 -18.25 15.43
CA PHE A 165 -6.47 -17.99 14.42
C PHE A 165 -6.94 -17.03 13.31
N VAL A 166 -8.12 -17.27 12.71
CA VAL A 166 -8.60 -16.40 11.62
C VAL A 166 -8.87 -14.99 12.12
N ARG A 167 -9.54 -14.84 13.27
CA ARG A 167 -9.90 -13.52 13.80
C ARG A 167 -8.68 -12.75 14.28
N LEU A 168 -7.76 -13.39 15.01
CA LEU A 168 -6.61 -12.71 15.61
C LEU A 168 -5.45 -12.50 14.65
N VAL A 169 -5.26 -13.40 13.69
CA VAL A 169 -4.12 -13.38 12.76
C VAL A 169 -4.54 -12.91 11.38
N LEU A 170 -5.53 -13.56 10.76
CA LEU A 170 -5.87 -13.33 9.35
C LEU A 170 -6.73 -12.09 9.09
N THR A 171 -7.06 -11.30 10.10
CA THR A 171 -7.65 -9.95 9.98
C THR A 171 -6.64 -8.82 10.17
N ASN A 172 -5.42 -9.15 10.61
CA ASN A 172 -4.44 -8.16 10.99
C ASN A 172 -3.72 -7.62 9.74
N SER A 173 -3.51 -6.30 9.66
CA SER A 173 -2.79 -5.67 8.55
C SER A 173 -1.34 -6.14 8.39
N TYR A 174 -0.72 -6.69 9.44
CA TYR A 174 0.60 -7.34 9.36
C TYR A 174 0.55 -8.73 8.70
N ALA A 175 -0.64 -9.32 8.51
CA ALA A 175 -0.89 -10.53 7.74
C ALA A 175 -1.45 -10.20 6.33
N ALA A 176 -1.31 -8.96 5.88
CA ALA A 176 -1.74 -8.57 4.55
C ALA A 176 -1.00 -9.35 3.46
N ILE A 177 -1.71 -9.73 2.40
CA ILE A 177 -1.09 -10.52 1.34
C ILE A 177 -0.24 -9.60 0.45
N VAL A 178 1.07 -9.85 0.45
CA VAL A 178 2.07 -9.16 -0.38
C VAL A 178 2.47 -10.01 -1.59
N SER A 179 2.65 -9.36 -2.75
CA SER A 179 3.16 -9.98 -3.98
C SER A 179 4.62 -10.40 -3.82
N SER A 180 4.96 -11.59 -4.32
CA SER A 180 6.34 -12.08 -4.31
C SER A 180 7.27 -11.32 -5.26
N LEU A 181 6.74 -10.62 -6.27
CA LEU A 181 7.53 -9.90 -7.26
C LEU A 181 8.24 -8.67 -6.68
N THR A 182 7.74 -8.15 -5.56
CA THR A 182 8.22 -6.92 -4.93
C THR A 182 8.84 -7.14 -3.55
N GLN A 183 8.97 -8.39 -3.11
CA GLN A 183 9.55 -8.72 -1.80
C GLN A 183 11.02 -8.30 -1.75
N THR A 184 11.38 -7.53 -0.72
CA THR A 184 12.77 -7.13 -0.48
C THR A 184 12.99 -6.91 1.01
N SER A 185 14.17 -7.30 1.50
CA SER A 185 14.58 -7.02 2.89
C SER A 185 15.24 -5.64 3.03
N THR A 186 15.36 -4.87 1.95
CA THR A 186 16.01 -3.55 1.97
C THR A 186 14.98 -2.43 2.05
N ALA A 187 15.20 -1.48 2.95
CA ALA A 187 14.41 -0.26 3.06
C ALA A 187 14.52 0.62 1.78
N PRO A 188 13.44 1.31 1.37
CA PRO A 188 12.18 1.47 2.07
C PRO A 188 11.20 0.29 1.91
N GLY A 189 11.51 -0.67 1.05
CA GLY A 189 10.77 -1.94 0.95
C GLY A 189 9.30 -1.81 0.57
N PHE A 190 9.00 -1.02 -0.47
CA PHE A 190 7.64 -0.92 -1.00
C PHE A 190 7.22 -2.23 -1.66
N VAL A 191 6.19 -2.87 -1.11
CA VAL A 191 5.59 -4.09 -1.66
C VAL A 191 4.29 -3.77 -2.39
N ALA A 192 4.01 -4.55 -3.43
CA ALA A 192 2.69 -4.57 -4.07
C ALA A 192 1.72 -5.42 -3.24
N CYS A 193 0.55 -4.86 -2.97
CA CYS A 193 -0.54 -5.48 -2.22
C CYS A 193 -1.84 -5.37 -3.04
N THR A 194 -3.02 -5.43 -2.41
CA THR A 194 -4.33 -5.39 -3.10
C THR A 194 -5.24 -4.22 -2.72
N GLY A 195 -4.84 -3.32 -1.82
CA GLY A 195 -5.72 -2.28 -1.25
C GLY A 195 -6.21 -1.19 -2.21
N THR A 196 -7.08 -0.31 -1.71
CA THR A 196 -7.67 0.82 -2.48
C THR A 196 -6.62 1.82 -2.94
N TYR A 197 -5.51 1.94 -2.22
CA TYR A 197 -4.37 2.77 -2.60
C TYR A 197 -3.11 1.93 -2.78
N GLN A 198 -2.17 2.43 -3.57
CA GLN A 198 -0.87 1.82 -3.78
C GLN A 198 0.24 2.82 -3.47
N PHE A 199 1.40 2.33 -3.04
CA PHE A 199 2.58 3.17 -2.83
C PHE A 199 3.03 3.80 -4.15
N VAL A 200 3.55 5.04 -4.07
CA VAL A 200 4.22 5.73 -5.19
C VAL A 200 5.68 5.97 -4.80
N PRO A 201 6.59 5.00 -5.01
CA PRO A 201 7.97 5.08 -4.55
C PRO A 201 8.72 6.32 -5.05
N GLU A 202 8.40 6.81 -6.25
CA GLU A 202 9.03 7.98 -6.88
C GLU A 202 8.72 9.29 -6.13
N GLN A 203 7.67 9.30 -5.31
CA GLN A 203 7.23 10.46 -4.53
C GLN A 203 7.52 10.31 -3.03
N TYR A 204 8.21 9.24 -2.64
CA TYR A 204 8.65 9.07 -1.26
C TYR A 204 9.86 9.97 -0.97
N GLN A 205 9.75 10.76 0.10
CA GLN A 205 10.82 11.58 0.62
C GLN A 205 11.07 11.15 2.09
N PRO A 206 12.21 10.51 2.38
CA PRO A 206 12.51 10.03 3.73
C PRO A 206 12.37 11.14 4.78
N ASN A 207 11.70 10.82 5.89
CA ASN A 207 11.39 11.72 7.00
C ASN A 207 10.60 12.98 6.60
N ARG A 208 9.90 12.96 5.45
CA ARG A 208 9.16 14.13 4.94
C ARG A 208 7.78 13.75 4.43
N SER A 209 7.68 12.81 3.50
CA SER A 209 6.38 12.44 2.92
C SER A 209 6.38 11.07 2.26
N LEU A 210 5.20 10.43 2.32
CA LEU A 210 4.83 9.26 1.53
C LEU A 210 3.54 9.57 0.76
N THR A 211 3.52 9.24 -0.53
CA THR A 211 2.31 9.36 -1.35
C THR A 211 1.70 8.00 -1.61
N LEU A 212 0.38 7.88 -1.38
CA LEU A 212 -0.40 6.76 -1.89
C LEU A 212 -1.30 7.24 -3.03
N ALA A 213 -1.29 6.52 -4.15
CA ALA A 213 -2.18 6.78 -5.28
C ALA A 213 -3.38 5.85 -5.22
N ARG A 214 -4.58 6.37 -5.54
CA ARG A 214 -5.77 5.54 -5.66
C ARG A 214 -5.61 4.55 -6.82
N VAL A 215 -5.97 3.29 -6.58
CA VAL A 215 -6.07 2.27 -7.63
C VAL A 215 -7.37 2.50 -8.40
N LYS A 216 -7.28 2.73 -9.72
CA LYS A 216 -8.46 3.07 -10.56
C LYS A 216 -9.47 1.92 -10.64
N ASN A 217 -8.98 0.69 -10.69
CA ASN A 217 -9.75 -0.52 -10.95
C ASN A 217 -9.79 -1.45 -9.73
N TYR A 218 -10.01 -0.89 -8.54
CA TYR A 218 -10.17 -1.69 -7.33
C TYR A 218 -11.63 -2.15 -7.19
N HIS A 219 -11.84 -3.46 -7.14
CA HIS A 219 -13.17 -4.08 -7.30
C HIS A 219 -13.71 -4.77 -6.03
N THR A 220 -12.93 -4.83 -4.95
CA THR A 220 -13.26 -5.65 -3.76
C THR A 220 -13.36 -4.83 -2.47
N PRO A 221 -14.11 -3.70 -2.43
CA PRO A 221 -14.27 -2.97 -1.18
C PRO A 221 -14.97 -3.86 -0.14
N PRO A 222 -14.57 -3.79 1.16
CA PRO A 222 -15.33 -4.39 2.25
C PRO A 222 -16.81 -4.00 2.15
N HIS A 223 -17.72 -4.92 2.46
CA HIS A 223 -19.17 -4.74 2.26
C HIS A 223 -19.76 -3.52 2.99
N TYR A 224 -19.06 -2.98 3.99
CA TYR A 224 -19.47 -1.78 4.75
C TYR A 224 -18.97 -0.46 4.14
N LEU A 225 -18.08 -0.48 3.15
CA LEU A 225 -17.78 0.70 2.35
C LEU A 225 -18.79 0.79 1.21
N PRO A 226 -19.73 1.76 1.22
CA PRO A 226 -20.58 1.97 0.06
C PRO A 226 -19.69 2.27 -1.15
N THR A 227 -20.03 1.69 -2.30
CA THR A 227 -19.28 1.79 -3.56
C THR A 227 -18.99 3.26 -3.97
N ASN A 228 -19.79 4.20 -3.43
CA ASN A 228 -19.74 5.63 -3.69
C ASN A 228 -18.87 6.45 -2.71
N MET A 229 -18.22 5.84 -1.70
CA MET A 229 -17.31 6.56 -0.77
C MET A 229 -15.83 6.53 -1.20
N LEU A 230 -15.50 5.97 -2.36
CA LEU A 230 -14.12 5.78 -2.79
C LEU A 230 -13.50 7.03 -3.47
N HIS A 231 -13.86 8.28 -3.12
CA HIS A 231 -13.47 9.47 -3.89
C HIS A 231 -12.20 10.22 -3.43
N THR A 232 -11.41 9.75 -2.46
CA THR A 232 -10.41 10.62 -1.81
C THR A 232 -8.97 10.14 -1.97
N PHE A 233 -8.07 10.93 -2.57
CA PHE A 233 -6.63 10.63 -2.57
C PHE A 233 -6.04 10.84 -1.17
N HIS A 234 -5.07 10.01 -0.76
CA HIS A 234 -4.40 10.11 0.55
C HIS A 234 -2.89 10.38 0.36
N SER A 235 -2.43 11.52 0.84
CA SER A 235 -1.03 11.88 1.00
C SER A 235 -0.66 11.84 2.49
N TYR A 236 0.48 11.24 2.82
CA TYR A 236 0.97 11.18 4.19
C TYR A 236 2.21 12.07 4.31
N THR A 237 2.18 12.99 5.26
CA THR A 237 3.30 13.87 5.59
C THR A 237 3.86 13.47 6.94
N PHE A 238 5.18 13.34 7.03
CA PHE A 238 5.89 13.09 8.27
C PHE A 238 6.48 14.43 8.76
N SER A 239 6.23 14.76 10.02
CA SER A 239 6.69 16.03 10.64
C SER A 239 7.57 15.77 11.85
#